data_AF-A0A5I4ZUK1-F1
#
_entry.id   AF-A0A5I4ZUK1-F1
#
_cell.length_a   1.000
_cell.length_b   1.000
_cell.length_c   1.000
_cell.angle_alpha   90.00
_cell.angle_beta   90.00
_cell.angle_gamma   90.00
#
_symmetry.space_group_name_H-M   'P 1'
#
loop_
_entity.id
_entity.type
_entity.pdbx_description
1 polymer ?
#
loop_
_entity_poly.entity_id
_entity_poly.type
_entity_poly.pdbx_seq_one_letter_code
_entity_poly.pdbx_strand_id
1 'polypeptide(L)' 'VLCGRWGTQVAHMNEGKGMGMKTDDCATAAICQECHHEIDNGSHMSREERRCLMNRAIVLTVIKLVRMGKVVPK' A
#
# COMPACT_ATOMS: atom_id res chain seq x y z
N VAL A 1 3.93 -3.28 6.31
CA VAL A 1 2.85 -3.38 7.31
C VAL A 1 2.02 -4.66 7.21
N LEU A 2 1.91 -5.31 6.04
CA LEU A 2 1.06 -6.50 5.87
C LEU A 2 1.59 -7.77 6.56
N CYS A 3 2.87 -8.10 6.35
CA CYS A 3 3.45 -9.37 6.81
C CYS A 3 4.50 -9.21 7.93
N GLY A 4 4.81 -7.98 8.34
CA GLY A 4 5.82 -7.71 9.37
C GLY A 4 7.29 -7.96 8.96
N ARG A 5 7.57 -8.43 7.74
CA ARG A 5 8.93 -8.69 7.25
C ARG A 5 9.75 -7.38 7.16
N TRP A 6 11.04 -7.49 7.47
CA TRP A 6 12.04 -6.42 7.27
C TRP A 6 12.31 -6.16 5.77
N GLY A 7 12.72 -4.93 5.44
CA GLY A 7 12.78 -4.44 4.07
C GLY A 7 11.45 -3.80 3.64
N THR A 8 11.49 -2.54 3.20
CA THR A 8 10.30 -1.76 2.87
C THR A 8 10.45 -1.09 1.50
N GLN A 9 9.40 -1.20 0.70
CA GLN A 9 9.17 -0.41 -0.51
C GLN A 9 7.94 0.47 -0.31
N VAL A 10 7.88 1.56 -1.06
CA VAL A 10 6.71 2.44 -1.15
C VAL A 10 5.83 1.96 -2.31
N ALA A 11 4.69 1.38 -1.97
CA ALA A 11 3.67 0.97 -2.93
C ALA A 11 2.62 2.07 -3.06
N HIS A 12 2.33 2.53 -4.28
CA HIS A 12 1.30 3.55 -4.54
C HIS A 12 -0.04 2.89 -4.85
N MET A 13 -1.14 3.52 -4.47
CA MET A 13 -2.48 3.10 -4.87
C MET A 13 -2.57 2.90 -6.40
N ASN A 14 -3.39 1.94 -6.81
CA ASN A 14 -3.56 1.55 -8.21
C ASN A 14 -4.94 1.95 -8.80
N GLU A 15 -5.59 2.94 -8.17
CA GLU A 15 -6.91 3.44 -8.55
C GLU A 15 -6.84 4.95 -8.91
N GLY A 16 -7.75 5.41 -9.76
CA GLY A 16 -7.85 6.84 -10.12
C GLY A 16 -6.71 7.39 -10.98
N LYS A 17 -5.90 6.53 -11.61
CA LYS A 17 -4.71 6.94 -12.39
C LYS A 17 -4.62 6.27 -13.77
N GLY A 18 -3.89 6.91 -14.68
CA GLY A 18 -3.46 6.32 -15.95
C GLY A 18 -2.32 5.31 -15.78
N MET A 19 -2.07 4.50 -16.81
CA MET A 19 -0.96 3.54 -16.83
C MET A 19 0.39 4.28 -16.74
N GLY A 20 1.29 3.80 -15.89
CA GLY A 20 2.61 4.42 -15.67
C GLY A 20 2.61 5.67 -14.77
N MET A 21 1.43 6.16 -14.36
CA MET A 21 1.33 7.28 -13.42
C MET A 21 1.40 6.78 -11.96
N LYS A 22 1.70 7.70 -11.04
CA LYS A 22 1.56 7.50 -9.60
C LYS A 22 0.33 8.27 -9.11
N THR A 23 -0.35 7.73 -8.10
CA THR A 23 -1.37 8.48 -7.35
C THR A 23 -0.71 9.43 -6.35
N ASP A 24 -1.50 10.15 -5.56
CA ASP A 24 -1.01 10.98 -4.46
C ASP A 24 -0.01 10.23 -3.57
N ASP A 25 1.06 10.91 -3.16
CA ASP A 25 2.12 10.35 -2.31
C ASP A 25 1.59 9.89 -0.93
N CYS A 26 0.49 10.49 -0.46
CA CYS A 26 -0.17 10.10 0.78
C CYS A 26 -1.01 8.82 0.65
N ALA A 27 -1.38 8.43 -0.59
CA ALA A 27 -2.07 7.19 -0.89
C ALA A 27 -1.06 6.06 -1.14
N THR A 28 -0.17 5.83 -0.16
CA THR A 28 0.91 4.85 -0.24
C THR A 28 0.96 3.88 0.93
N ALA A 29 1.49 2.70 0.68
CA ALA A 29 1.70 1.65 1.67
C ALA A 29 3.19 1.32 1.83
N ALA A 30 3.65 1.20 3.08
CA ALA A 30 4.98 0.72 3.42
C ALA A 30 4.96 -0.80 3.59
N ILE A 31 5.32 -1.56 2.55
CA ILE A 31 5.24 -3.04 2.50
C ILE A 31 6.54 -3.67 1.99
N CYS A 32 6.74 -4.97 2.20
CA CYS A 32 7.91 -5.66 1.64
C CYS A 32 7.75 -5.87 0.13
N GLN A 33 8.85 -6.18 -0.55
CA GLN A 33 8.87 -6.41 -1.99
C GLN A 33 7.95 -7.55 -2.44
N GLU A 34 7.84 -8.64 -1.67
CA GLU A 34 6.95 -9.77 -2.00
C GLU A 34 5.47 -9.34 -1.97
N CYS A 35 5.03 -8.66 -0.91
CA CYS A 35 3.67 -8.15 -0.84
C CYS A 35 3.39 -7.09 -1.93
N HIS A 36 4.39 -6.27 -2.27
CA HIS A 36 4.27 -5.27 -3.33
C HIS A 36 4.07 -5.94 -4.69
N HIS A 37 4.92 -6.93 -5.01
CA HIS A 37 4.80 -7.71 -6.24
C HIS A 37 3.45 -8.41 -6.35
N GLU A 38 2.98 -9.02 -5.26
CA GLU A 38 1.72 -9.75 -5.22
C GLU A 38 0.51 -8.84 -5.47
N ILE A 39 0.51 -7.62 -4.90
CA ILE A 39 -0.56 -6.64 -5.15
C ILE A 39 -0.53 -6.11 -6.59
N ASP A 40 0.65 -5.89 -7.17
CA ASP A 40 0.76 -5.29 -8.51
C ASP A 40 0.59 -6.33 -9.64
N ASN A 41 1.14 -7.52 -9.46
CA ASN A 41 1.35 -8.52 -10.53
C ASN A 41 0.86 -9.93 -10.17
N GLY A 42 0.35 -10.14 -8.96
CA GLY A 42 -0.18 -11.42 -8.50
C GLY A 42 -1.27 -11.98 -9.41
N SER A 43 -1.17 -13.27 -9.74
CA SER A 43 -2.11 -13.95 -10.63
C SER A 43 -3.24 -14.69 -9.91
N HIS A 44 -3.15 -14.85 -8.59
CA HIS A 44 -4.11 -15.62 -7.81
C HIS A 44 -5.24 -14.78 -7.19
N MET A 45 -5.16 -13.45 -7.35
CA MET A 45 -6.19 -12.51 -6.91
C MET A 45 -6.82 -11.81 -8.12
N SER A 46 -8.13 -11.60 -8.06
CA SER A 46 -8.84 -10.67 -8.93
C SER A 46 -8.29 -9.24 -8.76
N ARG A 47 -8.64 -8.36 -9.71
CA ARG A 47 -8.24 -6.95 -9.65
C ARG A 47 -8.80 -6.27 -8.39
N GLU A 48 -10.03 -6.59 -8.04
CA GLU A 48 -10.76 -6.05 -6.90
C GLU A 48 -10.15 -6.53 -5.57
N GLU A 49 -9.75 -7.78 -5.47
CA GLU A 49 -9.04 -8.30 -4.29
C GLU A 49 -7.69 -7.60 -4.08
N ARG A 50 -6.92 -7.40 -5.17
CA ARG A 50 -5.64 -6.66 -5.11
C ARG A 50 -5.85 -5.22 -4.65
N ARG A 51 -6.89 -4.55 -5.15
CA ARG A 51 -7.29 -3.19 -4.71
C ARG A 51 -7.67 -3.15 -3.23
N CYS A 52 -8.49 -4.09 -2.78
CA CYS A 52 -8.88 -4.21 -1.38
C CYS A 52 -7.64 -4.40 -0.48
N LEU A 53 -6.70 -5.25 -0.90
CA LEU A 53 -5.46 -5.48 -0.17
C LEU A 53 -4.56 -4.24 -0.13
N MET A 54 -4.45 -3.49 -1.24
CA MET A 54 -3.76 -2.21 -1.29
C MET A 54 -4.39 -1.20 -0.32
N ASN A 55 -5.71 -1.04 -0.35
CA ASN A 55 -6.45 -0.13 0.53
C ASN A 55 -6.22 -0.47 2.01
N ARG A 56 -6.27 -1.78 2.35
CA ARG A 56 -5.91 -2.26 3.69
C ARG A 56 -4.45 -1.92 4.05
N ALA A 57 -3.51 -2.09 3.13
CA ALA A 57 -2.09 -1.79 3.36
C ALA A 57 -1.83 -0.30 3.59
N ILE A 58 -2.51 0.58 2.85
CA ILE A 58 -2.45 2.03 3.04
C ILE A 58 -2.98 2.40 4.44
N VAL A 59 -4.17 1.92 4.81
CA VAL A 59 -4.76 2.17 6.14
C VAL A 59 -3.83 1.71 7.26
N LEU A 60 -3.25 0.52 7.16
CA LEU A 60 -2.29 0.02 8.16
C LEU A 60 -1.01 0.86 8.22
N THR A 61 -0.57 1.42 7.09
CA THR A 61 0.58 2.34 7.04
C THR A 61 0.25 3.64 7.75
N VAL A 62 -0.90 4.24 7.48
CA VAL A 62 -1.37 5.45 8.17
C VAL A 62 -1.50 5.22 9.67
N ILE A 63 -2.14 4.12 10.10
CA ILE A 63 -2.25 3.74 11.52
C ILE A 63 -0.87 3.65 12.18
N LYS A 64 0.11 3.04 11.50
CA LYS A 64 1.48 2.95 12.01
C LYS A 64 2.13 4.33 12.13
N LEU A 65 1.97 5.19 11.15
CA LEU A 65 2.50 6.57 11.17
C LEU A 65 1.86 7.41 12.28
N VAL A 66 0.56 7.27 12.50
CA VAL A 66 -0.16 7.93 13.61
C VAL A 66 0.37 7.46 14.96
N ARG A 67 0.53 6.14 15.15
CA ARG A 67 1.13 5.58 16.39
C ARG A 67 2.56 6.05 16.63
N MET A 68 3.29 6.37 15.56
CA MET A 68 4.65 6.93 15.63
C MET A 68 4.67 8.46 15.80
N GLY A 69 3.51 9.13 15.90
CA GLY A 69 3.41 10.58 15.98
C GLY A 69 3.85 11.32 14.72
N LYS A 70 3.89 10.64 13.56
CA LYS A 70 4.30 11.21 12.27
C LYS A 70 3.14 11.80 11.47
N VAL A 71 1.93 11.36 11.76
CA VAL A 71 0.68 11.91 11.21
C VAL A 71 -0.23 12.19 12.40
N VAL A 72 -0.80 13.39 12.47
CA VAL A 72 -1.73 13.78 13.53
C VAL A 72 -3.07 14.11 12.87
N PRO A 73 -4.14 13.32 13.12
CA PRO A 73 -5.48 13.68 12.72
C PRO A 73 -5.86 15.03 13.35
N LYS A 74 -6.45 15.92 12.56
CA LYS A 74 -6.98 17.20 13.06
C LYS A 74 -8.34 17.01 13.68
#